data_AF-A0A511R0A8-F1
#
_entry.id   AF-A0A511R0A8-F1
#
_cell.length_a   1.000
_cell.length_b   1.000
_cell.length_c   1.000
_cell.angle_alpha   90.00
_cell.angle_beta   90.00
_cell.angle_gamma   90.00
#
_symmetry.space_group_name_H-M   'P 1'
#
loop_
_entity.id
_entity.type
_entity.pdbx_description
1 polymer ?
#
loop_
_entity_poly.entity_id
_entity_poly.type
_entity_poly.pdbx_seq_one_letter_code
_entity_poly.pdbx_strand_id
1 'polypeptide(L)'
;MNLLFITLLTFLLAWGGLVWVRSPQGEAGPAWLRWWGGLGGMGLALLGAVLLVLGADGLLGAALAWWGSLLAVLAVWGGDLLWAARRTLTVVALGAALLGGAVGWLVGGQGALLVWAVLSATATTQALWLLGQPAALVRLKWLRTHLKPWMVLLALAVLVRIPVPLWPEGFALISLVQMLLISLAALWWGYAQVGARIGLLFALAFALGLGVELLGSKTGLPFGQYTYLGAPPPTVLGVPLIVPLGWFALVLSAHGLAGGRPWLTGLLVVAWDLGLEALMPARGYWAWQDPHPLWYGAPLQNYLAWFAVGALISWMYGRLGPELHRNRSFAWAYRLEALFIPVGLALFGLWPAALVCGLAMNALAWGSYLRRAGGPGRVPMTEG
;
A
#
# COMPACT_ATOMS: atom_id res chain seq x y z
N MET A 1 27.50 -12.02 -15.95
CA MET A 1 27.55 -13.47 -16.28
C MET A 1 27.54 -14.39 -15.05
N ASN A 2 27.93 -13.94 -13.84
CA ASN A 2 28.09 -14.82 -12.66
C ASN A 2 26.80 -15.09 -11.83
N LEU A 3 25.90 -14.11 -11.67
CA LEU A 3 24.75 -14.23 -10.74
C LEU A 3 23.66 -15.20 -11.21
N LEU A 4 23.33 -15.16 -12.50
CA LEU A 4 22.36 -16.08 -13.10
C LEU A 4 22.85 -17.52 -12.98
N PHE A 5 24.14 -17.76 -13.24
CA PHE A 5 24.75 -19.08 -13.11
C PHE A 5 24.70 -19.59 -11.66
N ILE A 6 25.10 -18.78 -10.68
CA ILE A 6 25.04 -19.16 -9.25
C ILE A 6 23.59 -19.42 -8.81
N THR A 7 22.64 -18.61 -9.28
CA THR A 7 21.21 -18.79 -8.95
C THR A 7 20.65 -20.08 -9.57
N LEU A 8 21.01 -20.39 -10.82
CA LEU A 8 20.62 -21.64 -11.47
C LEU A 8 21.28 -22.85 -10.80
N LEU A 9 22.56 -22.75 -10.44
CA LEU A 9 23.29 -23.81 -9.76
C LEU A 9 22.69 -24.12 -8.40
N THR A 10 22.47 -23.10 -7.57
CA THR A 10 21.82 -23.25 -6.25
C THR A 10 20.39 -23.80 -6.39
N PHE A 11 19.67 -23.42 -7.45
CA PHE A 11 18.36 -24.01 -7.76
C PHE A 11 18.45 -25.51 -8.06
N LEU A 12 19.34 -25.94 -8.96
CA LEU A 12 19.51 -27.34 -9.33
C LEU A 12 19.97 -28.19 -8.14
N LEU A 13 20.87 -27.67 -7.32
CA LEU A 13 21.34 -28.33 -6.11
C LEU A 13 20.24 -28.45 -5.05
N ALA A 14 19.43 -27.41 -4.85
CA ALA A 14 18.28 -27.45 -3.95
C ALA A 14 17.24 -28.46 -4.42
N TRP A 15 16.93 -28.48 -5.72
CA TRP A 15 16.04 -29.46 -6.33
C TRP A 15 16.54 -30.90 -6.11
N GLY A 16 17.78 -31.17 -6.47
CA GLY A 16 18.40 -32.49 -6.29
C GLY A 16 18.42 -32.94 -4.82
N GLY A 17 18.75 -32.03 -3.90
CA GLY A 17 18.75 -32.29 -2.47
C GLY A 17 17.36 -32.64 -1.92
N LEU A 18 16.31 -31.92 -2.35
CA LEU A 18 14.93 -32.20 -1.94
C LEU A 18 14.40 -33.52 -2.49
N VAL A 19 14.79 -33.91 -3.71
CA VAL A 19 14.42 -35.21 -4.30
C VAL A 19 15.04 -36.36 -3.50
N TRP A 20 16.27 -36.18 -3.01
CA TRP A 20 17.01 -37.22 -2.30
C TRP A 20 16.57 -37.39 -0.85
N VAL A 21 16.13 -36.31 -0.20
CA VAL A 21 15.70 -36.35 1.20
C VAL A 21 14.23 -36.76 1.32
N ARG A 22 13.98 -38.03 1.67
CA ARG A 22 12.68 -38.48 2.17
C ARG A 22 12.53 -38.09 3.64
N SER A 23 11.85 -36.98 3.93
CA SER A 23 11.59 -36.58 5.32
C SER A 23 10.14 -36.85 5.73
N PRO A 24 9.91 -37.45 6.91
CA PRO A 24 8.59 -37.42 7.54
C PRO A 24 8.16 -35.97 7.73
N GLN A 25 6.92 -35.64 7.34
CA GLN A 25 6.38 -34.32 7.59
C GLN A 25 6.19 -34.15 9.10
N GLY A 26 6.90 -33.19 9.69
CA GLY A 26 6.60 -32.73 11.05
C GLY A 26 5.24 -32.01 11.09
N GLU A 27 4.72 -31.79 12.29
CA GLU A 27 3.52 -30.97 12.44
C GLU A 27 3.79 -29.52 12.01
N ALA A 28 2.78 -28.87 11.44
CA ALA A 28 2.83 -27.47 11.08
C ALA A 28 3.13 -26.62 12.32
N GLY A 29 4.02 -25.64 12.15
CA GLY A 29 4.35 -24.70 13.21
C GLY A 29 3.20 -23.73 13.53
N PRO A 30 3.36 -22.91 14.57
CA PRO A 30 2.41 -21.85 14.89
C PRO A 30 2.18 -20.87 13.72
N ALA A 31 0.94 -20.44 13.53
CA ALA A 31 0.56 -19.54 12.43
C ALA A 31 1.26 -18.17 12.46
N TRP A 32 1.74 -17.72 13.63
CA TRP A 32 2.46 -16.44 13.79
C TRP A 32 3.84 -16.44 13.12
N LEU A 33 4.42 -17.62 12.88
CA LEU A 33 5.71 -17.76 12.17
C LEU A 33 5.64 -17.20 10.75
N ARG A 34 4.46 -17.18 10.13
CA ARG A 34 4.26 -16.57 8.81
C ARG A 34 4.52 -15.07 8.84
N TRP A 35 3.97 -14.38 9.83
CA TRP A 35 4.12 -12.94 10.01
C TRP A 35 5.53 -12.58 10.48
N TRP A 36 6.07 -13.34 11.44
CA TRP A 36 7.42 -13.09 11.95
C TRP A 36 8.49 -13.31 10.87
N GLY A 37 8.38 -14.41 10.11
CA GLY A 37 9.27 -14.64 8.97
C GLY A 37 9.10 -13.60 7.87
N GLY A 38 7.86 -13.14 7.63
CA GLY A 38 7.57 -12.03 6.72
C GLY A 38 8.31 -10.75 7.12
N LEU A 39 8.22 -10.36 8.39
CA LEU A 39 8.93 -9.20 8.95
C LEU A 39 10.46 -9.38 8.86
N GLY A 40 10.97 -10.57 9.12
CA GLY A 40 12.39 -10.88 8.98
C GLY A 40 12.90 -10.69 7.55
N GLY A 41 12.17 -11.22 6.57
CA GLY A 41 12.48 -11.02 5.15
C GLY A 41 12.40 -9.55 4.72
N MET A 42 11.39 -8.81 5.19
CA MET A 42 11.28 -7.36 4.95
C MET A 42 12.45 -6.59 5.57
N GLY A 43 12.92 -7.00 6.76
CA GLY A 43 14.10 -6.42 7.41
C GLY A 43 15.37 -6.60 6.58
N LEU A 44 15.58 -7.80 6.01
CA LEU A 44 16.68 -8.04 5.06
C LEU A 44 16.54 -7.18 3.81
N ALA A 45 15.33 -7.07 3.26
CA ALA A 45 15.08 -6.25 2.08
C ALA A 45 15.39 -4.77 2.33
N LEU A 46 14.97 -4.25 3.48
CA LEU A 46 15.23 -2.88 3.91
C LEU A 46 16.73 -2.63 4.12
N LEU A 47 17.43 -3.55 4.79
CA LEU A 47 18.88 -3.46 4.94
C LEU A 47 19.58 -3.40 3.58
N GLY A 48 19.16 -4.25 2.64
CA GLY A 48 19.67 -4.23 1.27
C GLY A 48 19.42 -2.90 0.56
N ALA A 49 18.21 -2.35 0.68
CA ALA A 49 17.88 -1.04 0.13
C ALA A 49 18.73 0.09 0.74
N VAL A 50 18.95 0.07 2.06
CA VAL A 50 19.83 1.04 2.75
C VAL A 50 21.26 0.94 2.24
N LEU A 51 21.82 -0.26 2.10
CA LEU A 51 23.16 -0.46 1.55
C LEU A 51 23.30 0.09 0.13
N LEU A 52 22.31 -0.16 -0.72
CA LEU A 52 22.25 0.38 -2.08
C LEU A 52 22.23 1.91 -2.09
N VAL A 53 21.43 2.54 -1.22
CA VAL A 53 21.33 4.01 -1.12
C VAL A 53 22.62 4.63 -0.59
N LEU A 54 23.27 3.98 0.39
CA LEU A 54 24.53 4.45 0.97
C LEU A 54 25.75 4.17 0.08
N GLY A 55 25.59 3.52 -1.07
CA GLY A 55 26.68 3.15 -1.97
C GLY A 55 27.61 2.08 -1.42
N ALA A 56 27.20 1.35 -0.38
CA ALA A 56 28.01 0.32 0.28
C ALA A 56 27.72 -1.06 -0.32
N ASP A 57 28.73 -1.66 -0.96
CA ASP A 57 28.69 -3.00 -1.58
C ASP A 57 27.38 -3.29 -2.34
N GLY A 58 27.29 -2.75 -3.56
CA GLY A 58 26.07 -2.83 -4.37
C GLY A 58 25.59 -4.26 -4.64
N LEU A 59 26.49 -5.25 -4.65
CA LEU A 59 26.10 -6.65 -4.85
C LEU A 59 25.45 -7.23 -3.59
N LEU A 60 26.03 -6.97 -2.42
CA LEU A 60 25.43 -7.37 -1.13
C LEU A 60 24.08 -6.69 -0.92
N GLY A 61 24.00 -5.39 -1.20
CA GLY A 61 22.75 -4.61 -1.12
C GLY A 61 21.66 -5.19 -2.03
N ALA A 62 22.01 -5.49 -3.29
CA ALA A 62 21.08 -6.11 -4.24
C ALA A 62 20.65 -7.53 -3.81
N ALA A 63 21.58 -8.34 -3.27
CA ALA A 63 21.27 -9.68 -2.78
C ALA A 63 20.23 -9.64 -1.66
N LEU A 64 20.44 -8.78 -0.66
CA LEU A 64 19.57 -8.62 0.49
C LEU A 64 18.21 -8.04 0.09
N ALA A 65 18.19 -7.01 -0.77
CA ALA A 65 16.97 -6.37 -1.25
C ALA A 65 16.07 -7.37 -2.00
N TRP A 66 16.65 -8.09 -2.97
CA TRP A 66 15.92 -9.02 -3.82
C TRP A 66 15.46 -10.26 -3.05
N TRP A 67 16.41 -10.99 -2.43
CA TRP A 67 16.10 -12.26 -1.78
C TRP A 67 15.37 -12.06 -0.46
N GLY A 68 15.61 -10.97 0.27
CA GLY A 68 14.83 -10.61 1.46
C GLY A 68 13.34 -10.45 1.14
N SER A 69 13.03 -9.77 0.02
CA SER A 69 11.66 -9.61 -0.45
C SER A 69 11.00 -10.95 -0.79
N LEU A 70 11.74 -11.84 -1.48
CA LEU A 70 11.23 -13.17 -1.79
C LEU A 70 11.02 -14.03 -0.54
N LEU A 71 11.97 -14.01 0.40
CA LEU A 71 11.86 -14.73 1.68
C LEU A 71 10.68 -14.23 2.50
N ALA A 72 10.38 -12.94 2.48
CA ALA A 72 9.19 -12.38 3.12
C ALA A 72 7.90 -12.99 2.54
N VAL A 73 7.80 -13.06 1.20
CA VAL A 73 6.65 -13.66 0.50
C VAL A 73 6.52 -15.15 0.83
N LEU A 74 7.62 -15.90 0.81
CA LEU A 74 7.62 -17.33 1.13
C LEU A 74 7.20 -17.59 2.59
N ALA A 75 7.66 -16.76 3.52
CA ALA A 75 7.25 -16.83 4.92
C ALA A 75 5.75 -16.57 5.09
N VAL A 76 5.20 -15.55 4.42
CA VAL A 76 3.76 -15.27 4.46
C VAL A 76 2.95 -16.42 3.84
N TRP A 77 3.46 -17.02 2.75
CA TRP A 77 2.81 -18.14 2.07
C TRP A 77 2.72 -19.39 2.97
N GLY A 78 3.81 -19.75 3.66
CA GLY A 78 3.86 -21.00 4.40
C GLY A 78 4.93 -21.14 5.49
N GLY A 79 5.31 -20.07 6.18
CA GLY A 79 6.33 -20.10 7.25
C GLY A 79 6.08 -21.14 8.35
N ASP A 80 4.82 -21.42 8.66
CA ASP A 80 4.40 -22.52 9.54
C ASP A 80 4.69 -23.91 8.95
N LEU A 81 4.53 -24.08 7.65
CA LEU A 81 4.87 -25.33 6.93
C LEU A 81 6.38 -25.48 6.75
N LEU A 82 7.10 -24.37 6.55
CA LEU A 82 8.56 -24.35 6.51
C LEU A 82 9.15 -24.80 7.85
N TRP A 83 8.51 -24.42 8.97
CA TRP A 83 8.93 -24.85 10.30
C TRP A 83 8.90 -26.37 10.49
N ALA A 84 7.88 -27.04 9.94
CA ALA A 84 7.73 -28.49 9.99
C ALA A 84 8.93 -29.21 9.37
N ALA A 85 9.51 -28.65 8.31
CA ALA A 85 10.64 -29.21 7.57
C ALA A 85 11.98 -28.51 7.86
N ARG A 86 12.05 -27.66 8.90
CA ARG A 86 13.20 -26.76 9.13
C ARG A 86 14.57 -27.45 9.10
N ARG A 87 14.70 -28.65 9.65
CA ARG A 87 15.98 -29.40 9.65
C ARG A 87 16.38 -29.79 8.23
N THR A 88 15.45 -30.39 7.49
CA THR A 88 15.63 -30.80 6.09
C THR A 88 15.94 -29.61 5.19
N LEU A 89 15.17 -28.54 5.31
CA LEU A 89 15.35 -27.32 4.53
C LEU A 89 16.70 -26.68 4.81
N THR A 90 17.13 -26.60 6.08
CA THR A 90 18.43 -26.05 6.45
C THR A 90 19.57 -26.89 5.87
N VAL A 91 19.51 -28.23 5.96
CA VAL A 91 20.56 -29.10 5.41
C VAL A 91 20.67 -28.96 3.89
N VAL A 92 19.54 -28.99 3.18
CA VAL A 92 19.53 -28.84 1.72
C VAL A 92 19.99 -27.45 1.29
N ALA A 93 19.50 -26.39 1.95
CA ALA A 93 19.90 -25.02 1.64
C ALA A 93 21.37 -24.78 1.92
N LEU A 94 21.93 -25.27 3.05
CA LEU A 94 23.35 -25.16 3.35
C LEU A 94 24.21 -25.94 2.36
N GLY A 95 23.82 -27.17 2.00
CA GLY A 95 24.54 -27.95 0.98
C GLY A 95 24.58 -27.25 -0.38
N ALA A 96 23.42 -26.75 -0.83
CA ALA A 96 23.32 -25.98 -2.07
C ALA A 96 24.11 -24.66 -2.01
N ALA A 97 24.08 -23.96 -0.88
CA ALA A 97 24.80 -22.71 -0.67
C ALA A 97 26.31 -22.89 -0.62
N LEU A 98 26.82 -23.94 0.03
CA LEU A 98 28.24 -24.24 0.11
C LEU A 98 28.81 -24.58 -1.26
N LEU A 99 28.13 -25.44 -2.02
CA LEU A 99 28.57 -25.82 -3.37
C LEU A 99 28.44 -24.65 -4.36
N GLY A 100 27.30 -23.94 -4.34
CA GLY A 100 27.08 -22.78 -5.21
C GLY A 100 27.99 -21.59 -4.86
N GLY A 101 28.20 -21.35 -3.57
CA GLY A 101 29.05 -20.29 -3.04
C GLY A 101 30.54 -20.57 -3.23
N ALA A 102 30.99 -21.82 -3.08
CA ALA A 102 32.36 -22.20 -3.37
C ALA A 102 32.70 -21.97 -4.85
N VAL A 103 31.81 -22.39 -5.76
CA VAL A 103 31.96 -22.12 -7.20
C VAL A 103 31.92 -20.62 -7.49
N GLY A 104 30.99 -19.88 -6.89
CA GLY A 104 30.90 -18.42 -7.06
C GLY A 104 32.15 -17.68 -6.55
N TRP A 105 32.70 -18.11 -5.41
CA TRP A 105 33.92 -17.54 -4.84
C TRP A 105 35.15 -17.88 -5.68
N LEU A 106 35.28 -19.12 -6.17
CA LEU A 106 36.36 -19.52 -7.08
C LEU A 106 36.35 -18.73 -8.39
N VAL A 107 35.17 -18.35 -8.88
CA VAL A 107 35.02 -17.62 -10.16
C VAL A 107 35.09 -16.10 -9.99
N GLY A 108 34.86 -15.55 -8.78
CA GLY A 108 34.68 -14.11 -8.60
C GLY A 108 35.33 -13.45 -7.37
N GLY A 109 35.84 -14.21 -6.40
CA GLY A 109 36.60 -13.71 -5.24
C GLY A 109 35.85 -12.80 -4.25
N GLN A 110 34.55 -12.56 -4.43
CA GLN A 110 33.76 -11.63 -3.61
C GLN A 110 32.91 -12.35 -2.56
N GLY A 111 33.00 -11.92 -1.29
CA GLY A 111 32.18 -12.46 -0.19
C GLY A 111 30.67 -12.29 -0.40
N ALA A 112 30.24 -11.23 -1.12
CA ALA A 112 28.85 -10.99 -1.46
C ALA A 112 28.24 -12.12 -2.36
N LEU A 113 29.05 -12.84 -3.13
CA LEU A 113 28.59 -13.99 -3.92
C LEU A 113 28.20 -15.18 -3.02
N LEU A 114 28.87 -15.36 -1.88
CA LEU A 114 28.48 -16.36 -0.88
C LEU A 114 27.12 -16.00 -0.26
N VAL A 115 26.93 -14.72 0.09
CA VAL A 115 25.63 -14.23 0.61
C VAL A 115 24.52 -14.45 -0.42
N TRP A 116 24.78 -14.13 -1.69
CA TRP A 116 23.84 -14.41 -2.77
C TRP A 116 23.52 -15.91 -2.88
N ALA A 117 24.52 -16.78 -2.83
CA ALA A 117 24.35 -18.23 -2.88
C ALA A 117 23.52 -18.76 -1.70
N VAL A 118 23.78 -18.28 -0.48
CA VAL A 118 23.01 -18.67 0.72
C VAL A 118 21.56 -18.24 0.60
N LEU A 119 21.29 -16.98 0.23
CA LEU A 119 19.94 -16.45 0.13
C LEU A 119 19.15 -17.11 -1.00
N SER A 120 19.77 -17.29 -2.17
CA SER A 120 19.15 -17.97 -3.32
C SER A 120 18.87 -19.44 -3.04
N ALA A 121 19.80 -20.18 -2.46
CA ALA A 121 19.60 -21.57 -2.06
C ALA A 121 18.48 -21.70 -1.02
N THR A 122 18.46 -20.81 -0.02
CA THR A 122 17.42 -20.80 1.02
C THR A 122 16.04 -20.54 0.43
N ALA A 123 15.89 -19.46 -0.34
CA ALA A 123 14.62 -19.09 -0.94
C ALA A 123 14.12 -20.16 -1.92
N THR A 124 15.02 -20.72 -2.74
CA THR A 124 14.66 -21.76 -3.70
C THR A 124 14.24 -23.05 -3.01
N THR A 125 14.99 -23.50 -2.00
CA THR A 125 14.64 -24.70 -1.23
C THR A 125 13.27 -24.54 -0.56
N GLN A 126 13.00 -23.37 0.03
CA GLN A 126 11.69 -23.06 0.62
C GLN A 126 10.57 -23.05 -0.42
N ALA A 127 10.79 -22.41 -1.58
CA ALA A 127 9.80 -22.31 -2.64
C ALA A 127 9.43 -23.69 -3.22
N LEU A 128 10.44 -24.50 -3.55
CA LEU A 128 10.25 -25.86 -4.08
C LEU A 128 9.53 -26.76 -3.07
N TRP A 129 9.90 -26.66 -1.79
CA TRP A 129 9.22 -27.41 -0.74
C TRP A 129 7.75 -27.00 -0.62
N LEU A 130 7.45 -25.70 -0.57
CA LEU A 130 6.07 -25.20 -0.48
C LEU A 130 5.22 -25.58 -1.69
N LEU A 131 5.79 -25.60 -2.90
CA LEU A 131 5.10 -26.10 -4.09
C LEU A 131 4.69 -27.58 -3.97
N GLY A 132 5.44 -28.37 -3.20
CA GLY A 132 5.11 -29.75 -2.87
C GLY A 132 4.08 -29.92 -1.74
N GLN A 133 3.65 -28.86 -1.07
CA GLN A 133 2.73 -28.94 0.08
C GLN A 133 1.27 -28.66 -0.33
N PRO A 134 0.35 -29.63 -0.17
CA PRO A 134 -1.08 -29.43 -0.49
C PRO A 134 -1.70 -28.23 0.24
N ALA A 135 -1.37 -28.05 1.53
CA ALA A 135 -1.85 -26.93 2.33
C ALA A 135 -1.40 -25.56 1.79
N ALA A 136 -0.16 -25.46 1.28
CA ALA A 136 0.35 -24.23 0.67
C ALA A 136 -0.35 -23.94 -0.66
N LEU A 137 -0.61 -24.97 -1.48
CA LEU A 137 -1.34 -24.83 -2.75
C LEU A 137 -2.80 -24.41 -2.53
N VAL A 138 -3.47 -24.93 -1.48
CA VAL A 138 -4.81 -24.48 -1.09
C VAL A 138 -4.82 -22.99 -0.75
N ARG A 139 -3.81 -22.48 -0.04
CA ARG A 139 -3.67 -21.04 0.25
C ARG A 139 -3.48 -20.22 -1.01
N LEU A 140 -2.67 -20.69 -1.96
CA LEU A 140 -2.48 -20.00 -3.24
C LEU A 140 -3.78 -19.99 -4.07
N LYS A 141 -4.53 -21.10 -4.09
CA LYS A 141 -5.85 -21.18 -4.72
C LYS A 141 -6.87 -20.25 -4.04
N TRP A 142 -6.85 -20.17 -2.71
CA TRP A 142 -7.66 -19.23 -1.96
C TRP A 142 -7.32 -17.78 -2.33
N LEU A 143 -6.03 -17.43 -2.37
CA LEU A 143 -5.60 -16.10 -2.78
C LEU A 143 -6.08 -15.79 -4.21
N ARG A 144 -5.86 -16.71 -5.16
CA ARG A 144 -6.30 -16.53 -6.56
C ARG A 144 -7.82 -16.33 -6.69
N THR A 145 -8.61 -17.00 -5.85
CA THR A 145 -10.09 -16.89 -5.90
C THR A 145 -10.62 -15.63 -5.22
N HIS A 146 -9.87 -15.07 -4.26
CA HIS A 146 -10.29 -13.88 -3.51
C HIS A 146 -9.62 -12.59 -3.99
N LEU A 147 -8.50 -12.67 -4.70
CA LEU A 147 -7.80 -11.53 -5.28
C LEU A 147 -8.63 -10.97 -6.44
N LYS A 148 -9.25 -9.82 -6.20
CA LYS A 148 -10.02 -9.10 -7.21
C LYS A 148 -9.13 -8.06 -7.90
N PRO A 149 -9.37 -7.73 -9.19
CA PRO A 149 -8.51 -6.79 -9.92
C PRO A 149 -8.36 -5.41 -9.26
N TRP A 150 -9.42 -4.87 -8.64
CA TRP A 150 -9.35 -3.61 -7.90
C TRP A 150 -8.36 -3.64 -6.73
N MET A 151 -8.13 -4.80 -6.11
CA MET A 151 -7.17 -4.95 -5.01
C MET A 151 -5.73 -4.82 -5.52
N VAL A 152 -5.47 -5.32 -6.73
CA VAL A 152 -4.17 -5.17 -7.40
C VAL A 152 -3.93 -3.70 -7.74
N LEU A 153 -4.94 -3.00 -8.24
CA LEU A 153 -4.85 -1.56 -8.52
C LEU A 153 -4.55 -0.74 -7.25
N LEU A 154 -5.20 -1.06 -6.12
CA LEU A 154 -4.87 -0.43 -4.84
C LEU A 154 -3.46 -0.78 -4.35
N ALA A 155 -3.02 -2.02 -4.52
CA ALA A 155 -1.65 -2.40 -4.17
C ALA A 155 -0.64 -1.62 -5.00
N LEU A 156 -0.86 -1.48 -6.31
CA LEU A 156 -0.03 -0.66 -7.19
C LEU A 156 -0.06 0.83 -6.79
N ALA A 157 -1.22 1.35 -6.37
CA ALA A 157 -1.34 2.71 -5.86
C ALA A 157 -0.51 2.94 -4.59
N VAL A 158 -0.28 1.92 -3.77
CA VAL A 158 0.66 1.99 -2.65
C VAL A 158 2.10 1.92 -3.14
N LEU A 159 2.41 0.97 -4.03
CA LEU A 159 3.77 0.73 -4.51
C LEU A 159 4.35 1.93 -5.27
N VAL A 160 3.54 2.65 -6.05
CA VAL A 160 4.00 3.82 -6.82
C VAL A 160 4.47 4.97 -5.94
N ARG A 161 4.14 4.97 -4.64
CA ARG A 161 4.63 5.98 -3.67
C ARG A 161 6.04 5.71 -3.15
N ILE A 162 6.49 4.46 -3.20
CA ILE A 162 7.80 4.06 -2.66
C ILE A 162 8.96 4.88 -3.27
N PRO A 163 8.96 5.19 -4.58
CA PRO A 163 10.02 6.00 -5.18
C PRO A 163 10.00 7.49 -4.82
N VAL A 164 8.97 8.04 -4.17
CA VAL A 164 8.85 9.50 -3.93
C VAL A 164 10.06 10.11 -3.22
N PRO A 165 10.64 9.51 -2.16
CA PRO A 165 11.84 10.04 -1.52
C PRO A 165 13.10 9.96 -2.40
N LEU A 166 13.09 9.04 -3.37
CA LEU A 166 14.20 8.81 -4.31
C LEU A 166 14.08 9.66 -5.58
N TRP A 167 12.88 10.15 -5.90
CA TRP A 167 12.60 11.01 -7.05
C TRP A 167 11.60 12.12 -6.70
N PRO A 168 12.02 13.14 -5.93
CA PRO A 168 11.13 14.22 -5.48
C PRO A 168 10.53 15.06 -6.61
N GLU A 169 11.23 15.20 -7.73
CA GLU A 169 10.77 15.93 -8.92
C GLU A 169 9.60 15.20 -9.59
N GLY A 170 9.54 13.87 -9.48
CA GLY A 170 8.46 13.03 -9.99
C GLY A 170 7.20 13.04 -9.13
N PHE A 171 7.17 13.75 -7.99
CA PHE A 171 6.07 13.72 -7.03
C PHE A 171 4.70 14.01 -7.65
N ALA A 172 4.62 14.98 -8.55
CA ALA A 172 3.38 15.33 -9.26
C ALA A 172 2.83 14.16 -10.10
N LEU A 173 3.68 13.58 -10.94
CA LEU A 173 3.32 12.46 -11.80
C LEU A 173 2.95 11.23 -10.97
N ILE A 174 3.76 10.92 -9.95
CA ILE A 174 3.51 9.81 -9.05
C ILE A 174 2.15 9.98 -8.37
N SER A 175 1.85 11.15 -7.82
CA SER A 175 0.58 11.43 -7.14
C SER A 175 -0.62 11.30 -8.09
N LEU A 176 -0.47 11.76 -9.34
CA LEU A 176 -1.51 11.60 -10.36
C LEU A 176 -1.74 10.13 -10.72
N VAL A 177 -0.68 9.39 -11.03
CA VAL A 177 -0.75 7.94 -11.34
C VAL A 177 -1.39 7.20 -10.18
N GLN A 178 -1.02 7.58 -8.96
CA GLN A 178 -1.57 7.01 -7.75
C GLN A 178 -3.08 7.23 -7.63
N MET A 179 -3.55 8.47 -7.81
CA MET A 179 -4.97 8.80 -7.77
C MET A 179 -5.75 8.15 -8.91
N LEU A 180 -5.15 8.03 -10.11
CA LEU A 180 -5.74 7.29 -11.23
C LEU A 180 -5.93 5.81 -10.87
N LEU A 181 -4.93 5.17 -10.26
CA LEU A 181 -5.02 3.78 -9.82
C LEU A 181 -6.12 3.59 -8.76
N ILE A 182 -6.25 4.50 -7.79
CA ILE A 182 -7.34 4.48 -6.81
C ILE A 182 -8.70 4.69 -7.48
N SER A 183 -8.79 5.59 -8.45
CA SER A 183 -10.03 5.87 -9.19
C SER A 183 -10.46 4.69 -10.07
N LEU A 184 -9.52 4.03 -10.74
CA LEU A 184 -9.77 2.80 -11.50
C LEU A 184 -10.17 1.66 -10.57
N ALA A 185 -9.53 1.54 -9.40
CA ALA A 185 -9.92 0.58 -8.38
C ALA A 185 -11.36 0.84 -7.88
N ALA A 186 -11.72 2.10 -7.63
CA ALA A 186 -13.05 2.53 -7.24
C ALA A 186 -14.10 2.18 -8.31
N LEU A 187 -13.83 2.47 -9.58
CA LEU A 187 -14.71 2.12 -10.70
C LEU A 187 -14.90 0.61 -10.81
N TRP A 188 -13.83 -0.17 -10.78
CA TRP A 188 -13.90 -1.63 -10.87
C TRP A 188 -14.65 -2.24 -9.68
N TRP A 189 -14.30 -1.82 -8.47
CA TRP A 189 -14.97 -2.29 -7.25
C TRP A 189 -16.45 -1.89 -7.24
N GLY A 190 -16.76 -0.64 -7.59
CA GLY A 190 -18.11 -0.10 -7.61
C GLY A 190 -18.98 -0.73 -8.70
N TYR A 191 -18.40 -1.07 -9.86
CA TYR A 191 -19.10 -1.83 -10.90
C TYR A 191 -19.61 -3.18 -10.37
N ALA A 192 -18.80 -3.86 -9.55
CA ALA A 192 -19.22 -5.09 -8.90
C ALA A 192 -20.30 -4.91 -7.80
N GLN A 193 -20.56 -3.68 -7.34
CA GLN A 193 -21.62 -3.40 -6.36
C GLN A 193 -22.91 -2.88 -7.01
N VAL A 194 -22.80 -1.95 -7.97
CA VAL A 194 -23.94 -1.20 -8.54
C VAL A 194 -24.02 -1.26 -10.07
N GLY A 195 -23.16 -2.04 -10.73
CA GLY A 195 -23.09 -2.15 -12.19
C GLY A 195 -22.65 -0.83 -12.86
N ALA A 196 -23.14 -0.59 -14.07
CA ALA A 196 -22.79 0.60 -14.86
C ALA A 196 -23.16 1.94 -14.20
N ARG A 197 -24.05 1.93 -13.18
CA ARG A 197 -24.40 3.12 -12.39
C ARG A 197 -23.18 3.77 -11.73
N ILE A 198 -22.09 3.03 -11.48
CA ILE A 198 -20.85 3.60 -10.97
C ILE A 198 -20.27 4.67 -11.91
N GLY A 199 -20.47 4.54 -13.22
CA GLY A 199 -20.03 5.53 -14.20
C GLY A 199 -20.77 6.86 -14.06
N LEU A 200 -22.09 6.82 -13.79
CA LEU A 200 -22.88 8.02 -13.48
C LEU A 200 -22.41 8.65 -12.17
N LEU A 201 -22.21 7.84 -11.12
CA LEU A 201 -21.72 8.32 -9.83
C LEU A 201 -20.34 8.97 -9.93
N PHE A 202 -19.45 8.37 -10.73
CA PHE A 202 -18.16 8.96 -11.09
C PHE A 202 -18.34 10.31 -11.78
N ALA A 203 -19.14 10.37 -12.84
CA ALA A 203 -19.36 11.61 -13.58
C ALA A 203 -19.94 12.72 -12.70
N LEU A 204 -20.90 12.39 -11.83
CA LEU A 204 -21.52 13.35 -10.91
C LEU A 204 -20.53 13.86 -9.86
N ALA A 205 -19.78 12.96 -9.21
CA ALA A 205 -18.78 13.35 -8.21
C ALA A 205 -17.64 14.17 -8.84
N PHE A 206 -17.19 13.76 -10.02
CA PHE A 206 -16.18 14.47 -10.81
C PHE A 206 -16.66 15.87 -11.20
N ALA A 207 -17.88 15.99 -11.75
CA ALA A 207 -18.45 17.27 -12.17
C ALA A 207 -18.73 18.20 -10.99
N LEU A 208 -19.25 17.67 -9.88
CA LEU A 208 -19.47 18.44 -8.66
C LEU A 208 -18.14 18.94 -8.09
N GLY A 209 -17.14 18.06 -7.95
CA GLY A 209 -15.80 18.41 -7.50
C GLY A 209 -15.15 19.46 -8.39
N LEU A 210 -15.12 19.24 -9.70
CA LEU A 210 -14.60 20.23 -10.65
C LEU A 210 -15.36 21.56 -10.57
N GLY A 211 -16.69 21.51 -10.45
CA GLY A 211 -17.54 22.69 -10.37
C GLY A 211 -17.25 23.55 -9.13
N VAL A 212 -17.12 22.93 -7.95
CA VAL A 212 -16.80 23.68 -6.71
C VAL A 212 -15.39 24.24 -6.73
N GLU A 213 -14.41 23.54 -7.32
CA GLU A 213 -13.03 24.03 -7.45
C GLU A 213 -12.91 25.18 -8.47
N LEU A 214 -13.66 25.12 -9.57
CA LEU A 214 -13.74 26.21 -10.53
C LEU A 214 -14.39 27.45 -9.94
N LEU A 215 -15.42 27.27 -9.11
CA LEU A 215 -16.05 28.37 -8.39
C LEU A 215 -15.08 28.94 -7.34
N GLY A 216 -14.44 28.06 -6.55
CA GLY A 216 -13.49 28.41 -5.50
C GLY A 216 -12.31 29.20 -6.00
N SER A 217 -11.60 28.66 -6.99
CA SER A 217 -10.41 29.30 -7.58
C SER A 217 -10.68 30.65 -8.25
N LYS A 218 -11.93 30.95 -8.65
CA LYS A 218 -12.31 32.22 -9.29
C LYS A 218 -12.92 33.25 -8.35
N THR A 219 -13.69 32.79 -7.36
CA THR A 219 -14.52 33.66 -6.51
C THR A 219 -14.11 33.66 -5.04
N GLY A 220 -13.28 32.71 -4.63
CA GLY A 220 -12.97 32.43 -3.24
C GLY A 220 -14.08 31.67 -2.48
N LEU A 221 -15.22 31.37 -3.11
CA LEU A 221 -16.29 30.56 -2.53
C LEU A 221 -16.32 29.17 -3.18
N PRO A 222 -16.38 28.05 -2.43
CA PRO A 222 -16.64 27.98 -0.99
C PRO A 222 -15.37 27.90 -0.12
N PHE A 223 -14.16 27.83 -0.67
CA PHE A 223 -12.97 27.43 0.09
C PHE A 223 -12.19 28.56 0.79
N GLY A 224 -12.35 29.82 0.36
CA GLY A 224 -11.47 30.94 0.70
C GLY A 224 -10.69 31.41 -0.52
N GLN A 225 -9.89 32.48 -0.40
CA GLN A 225 -9.11 32.99 -1.54
C GLN A 225 -7.82 32.18 -1.74
N TYR A 226 -7.68 31.53 -2.89
CA TYR A 226 -6.48 30.77 -3.27
C TYR A 226 -6.24 30.81 -4.79
N THR A 227 -5.05 30.42 -5.22
CA THR A 227 -4.71 30.26 -6.64
C THR A 227 -3.87 29.02 -6.85
N TYR A 228 -4.15 28.29 -7.93
CA TYR A 228 -3.32 27.18 -8.44
C TYR A 228 -2.06 27.73 -9.14
N LEU A 229 -1.12 28.27 -8.36
CA LEU A 229 0.05 29.00 -8.85
C LEU A 229 1.08 28.12 -9.59
N GLY A 230 1.09 26.81 -9.31
CA GLY A 230 2.07 25.84 -9.88
C GLY A 230 1.52 24.42 -9.99
N ALA A 231 0.20 24.31 -10.13
CA ALA A 231 -0.46 23.02 -10.00
C ALA A 231 -0.12 22.09 -11.18
N PRO A 232 0.21 20.81 -10.90
CA PRO A 232 0.80 19.95 -11.93
C PRO A 232 -0.22 19.56 -13.00
N PRO A 233 0.20 19.53 -14.28
CA PRO A 233 -0.66 19.02 -15.35
C PRO A 233 -0.90 17.50 -15.19
N PRO A 234 -1.97 16.97 -15.80
CA PRO A 234 -2.94 17.69 -16.63
C PRO A 234 -3.97 18.45 -15.79
N THR A 235 -4.44 19.58 -16.32
CA THR A 235 -5.52 20.38 -15.72
C THR A 235 -6.78 20.31 -16.59
N VAL A 236 -7.94 20.45 -15.96
CA VAL A 236 -9.24 20.58 -16.59
C VAL A 236 -9.79 21.96 -16.21
N LEU A 237 -9.91 22.85 -17.20
CA LEU A 237 -10.37 24.23 -16.99
C LEU A 237 -9.55 25.00 -15.91
N GLY A 238 -8.27 24.66 -15.76
CA GLY A 238 -7.36 25.26 -14.77
C GLY A 238 -7.29 24.52 -13.43
N VAL A 239 -8.18 23.56 -13.16
CA VAL A 239 -8.15 22.73 -11.95
C VAL A 239 -7.33 21.45 -12.24
N PRO A 240 -6.37 21.06 -11.39
CA PRO A 240 -5.59 19.83 -11.59
C PRO A 240 -6.49 18.60 -11.62
N LEU A 241 -6.30 17.72 -12.61
CA LEU A 241 -7.15 16.52 -12.80
C LEU A 241 -7.20 15.61 -11.56
N ILE A 242 -6.12 15.59 -10.77
CA ILE A 242 -6.05 14.81 -9.53
C ILE A 242 -7.16 15.19 -8.53
N VAL A 243 -7.60 16.44 -8.51
CA VAL A 243 -8.59 16.95 -7.55
C VAL A 243 -9.99 16.38 -7.79
N PRO A 244 -10.62 16.52 -8.97
CA PRO A 244 -11.93 15.91 -9.23
C PRO A 244 -11.91 14.38 -9.22
N LEU A 245 -10.76 13.73 -9.50
CA LEU A 245 -10.59 12.30 -9.28
C LEU A 245 -10.63 11.94 -7.79
N GLY A 246 -9.99 12.74 -6.94
CA GLY A 246 -10.04 12.60 -5.48
C GLY A 246 -11.46 12.74 -4.94
N TRP A 247 -12.21 13.75 -5.41
CA TRP A 247 -13.63 13.96 -5.06
C TRP A 247 -14.50 12.72 -5.35
N PHE A 248 -14.15 11.94 -6.37
CA PHE A 248 -14.78 10.64 -6.58
C PHE A 248 -14.23 9.57 -5.63
N ALA A 249 -12.96 9.20 -5.79
CA ALA A 249 -12.44 7.93 -5.29
C ALA A 249 -12.17 7.96 -3.78
N LEU A 250 -11.61 9.05 -3.26
CA LEU A 250 -11.37 9.21 -1.83
C LEU A 250 -12.70 9.30 -1.09
N VAL A 251 -13.64 10.12 -1.56
CA VAL A 251 -14.95 10.25 -0.91
C VAL A 251 -15.71 8.92 -0.94
N LEU A 252 -15.59 8.12 -2.01
CA LEU A 252 -16.19 6.79 -2.06
C LEU A 252 -15.57 5.85 -1.02
N SER A 253 -14.25 5.89 -0.84
CA SER A 253 -13.56 5.10 0.20
C SER A 253 -13.98 5.53 1.61
N ALA A 254 -14.12 6.84 1.84
CA ALA A 254 -14.60 7.41 3.09
C ALA A 254 -16.10 7.12 3.34
N HIS A 255 -16.92 7.08 2.30
CA HIS A 255 -18.33 6.67 2.35
C HIS A 255 -18.47 5.22 2.82
N GLY A 256 -17.71 4.30 2.23
CA GLY A 256 -17.65 2.90 2.65
C GLY A 256 -17.18 2.74 4.09
N LEU A 257 -16.15 3.49 4.49
CA LEU A 257 -15.63 3.50 5.87
C LEU A 257 -16.66 4.05 6.88
N ALA A 258 -17.36 5.12 6.53
CA ALA A 258 -18.41 5.74 7.32
C ALA A 258 -19.69 4.90 7.42
N GLY A 259 -19.78 3.79 6.67
CA GLY A 259 -21.00 3.00 6.57
C GLY A 259 -22.16 3.79 5.95
N GLY A 260 -21.85 4.69 5.01
CA GLY A 260 -22.83 5.47 4.27
C GLY A 260 -23.38 6.70 4.99
N ARG A 261 -22.78 7.09 6.13
CA ARG A 261 -23.21 8.24 6.94
C ARG A 261 -22.56 9.53 6.41
N PRO A 262 -23.32 10.46 5.78
CA PRO A 262 -22.75 11.63 5.11
C PRO A 262 -21.88 12.52 6.01
N TRP A 263 -22.35 12.81 7.23
CA TRP A 263 -21.62 13.64 8.18
C TRP A 263 -20.26 13.04 8.57
N LEU A 264 -20.18 11.72 8.71
CA LEU A 264 -18.93 11.05 9.06
C LEU A 264 -17.99 10.96 7.85
N THR A 265 -18.54 10.84 6.64
CA THR A 265 -17.75 10.98 5.40
C THR A 265 -17.16 12.38 5.29
N GLY A 266 -17.92 13.43 5.58
CA GLY A 266 -17.41 14.81 5.63
C GLY A 266 -16.24 14.95 6.60
N LEU A 267 -16.34 14.38 7.81
CA LEU A 267 -15.23 14.40 8.79
C LEU A 267 -13.99 13.64 8.30
N LEU A 268 -14.16 12.49 7.67
CA LEU A 268 -13.06 11.72 7.08
C LEU A 268 -12.36 12.52 5.97
N VAL A 269 -13.15 13.16 5.10
CA VAL A 269 -12.62 13.99 4.03
C VAL A 269 -11.84 15.18 4.58
N VAL A 270 -12.35 15.87 5.62
CA VAL A 270 -11.60 16.93 6.32
C VAL A 270 -10.33 16.40 6.98
N ALA A 271 -10.37 15.22 7.61
CA ALA A 271 -9.18 14.65 8.23
C ALA A 271 -8.05 14.37 7.23
N TRP A 272 -8.40 14.01 6.00
CA TRP A 272 -7.46 13.90 4.89
C TRP A 272 -6.97 15.27 4.40
N ASP A 273 -7.89 16.23 4.27
CA ASP A 273 -7.61 17.60 3.84
C ASP A 273 -6.60 18.32 4.74
N LEU A 274 -6.61 18.08 6.05
CA LEU A 274 -5.58 18.60 6.99
C LEU A 274 -4.14 18.28 6.54
N GLY A 275 -3.93 17.12 5.89
CA GLY A 275 -2.65 16.74 5.33
C GLY A 275 -2.37 17.41 3.99
N LEU A 276 -3.38 17.49 3.12
CA LEU A 276 -3.25 18.16 1.82
C LEU A 276 -2.91 19.64 1.97
N GLU A 277 -3.57 20.34 2.88
CA GLU A 277 -3.36 21.78 3.08
C GLU A 277 -1.97 22.11 3.62
N ALA A 278 -1.29 21.15 4.24
CA ALA A 278 0.13 21.31 4.54
C ALA A 278 1.03 20.98 3.35
N LEU A 279 0.69 19.90 2.62
CA LEU A 279 1.56 19.35 1.58
C LEU A 279 1.55 20.19 0.30
N MET A 280 0.37 20.58 -0.19
CA MET A 280 0.23 21.20 -1.51
C MET A 280 0.80 22.64 -1.54
N PRO A 281 0.57 23.51 -0.53
CA PRO A 281 1.27 24.79 -0.44
C PRO A 281 2.79 24.64 -0.29
N ALA A 282 3.25 23.69 0.51
CA ALA A 282 4.69 23.43 0.68
C ALA A 282 5.38 22.99 -0.63
N ARG A 283 4.62 22.42 -1.58
CA ARG A 283 5.09 22.08 -2.93
C ARG A 283 4.82 23.17 -3.97
N GLY A 284 4.23 24.31 -3.58
CA GLY A 284 3.91 25.43 -4.47
C GLY A 284 2.77 25.14 -5.45
N TYR A 285 1.93 24.12 -5.18
CA TYR A 285 0.85 23.74 -6.09
C TYR A 285 -0.37 24.65 -5.97
N TRP A 286 -0.64 25.16 -4.77
CA TRP A 286 -1.53 26.29 -4.58
C TRP A 286 -1.01 27.23 -3.50
N ALA A 287 -1.47 28.47 -3.56
CA ALA A 287 -1.15 29.50 -2.58
C ALA A 287 -2.43 30.09 -2.04
N TRP A 288 -2.55 30.11 -0.71
CA TRP A 288 -3.63 30.80 0.01
C TRP A 288 -3.35 32.30 0.09
N GLN A 289 -4.40 33.10 -0.11
CA GLN A 289 -4.38 34.57 -0.06
C GLN A 289 -5.45 35.10 0.91
N ASP A 290 -6.00 34.23 1.74
CA ASP A 290 -7.08 34.56 2.66
C ASP A 290 -6.58 35.46 3.81
N PRO A 291 -7.33 36.50 4.21
CA PRO A 291 -6.93 37.40 5.30
C PRO A 291 -6.96 36.73 6.69
N HIS A 292 -7.64 35.59 6.84
CA HIS A 292 -7.81 34.90 8.12
C HIS A 292 -7.37 33.43 8.03
N PRO A 293 -6.07 33.16 7.83
CA PRO A 293 -5.54 31.81 7.72
C PRO A 293 -5.67 31.06 9.06
N LEU A 294 -5.96 29.76 9.00
CA LEU A 294 -6.04 28.88 10.17
C LEU A 294 -4.92 27.84 10.18
N TRP A 295 -4.80 27.04 9.11
CA TRP A 295 -3.90 25.90 9.05
C TRP A 295 -3.16 25.87 7.72
N TYR A 296 -1.82 26.05 7.78
CA TYR A 296 -0.95 26.13 6.60
C TYR A 296 -1.44 27.12 5.52
N GLY A 297 -2.07 28.22 5.97
CA GLY A 297 -2.63 29.26 5.10
C GLY A 297 -4.12 29.10 4.78
N ALA A 298 -4.66 27.88 4.86
CA ALA A 298 -6.07 27.63 4.59
C ALA A 298 -6.97 28.22 5.70
N PRO A 299 -8.05 28.93 5.36
CA PRO A 299 -9.00 29.46 6.33
C PRO A 299 -9.94 28.36 6.85
N LEU A 300 -10.66 28.64 7.96
CA LEU A 300 -11.69 27.73 8.48
C LEU A 300 -12.75 27.38 7.42
N GLN A 301 -13.03 28.32 6.52
CA GLN A 301 -13.98 28.19 5.43
C GLN A 301 -13.68 26.97 4.52
N ASN A 302 -12.40 26.70 4.26
CA ASN A 302 -11.95 25.55 3.47
C ASN A 302 -12.45 24.23 4.08
N TYR A 303 -12.21 24.03 5.37
CA TYR A 303 -12.58 22.80 6.06
C TYR A 303 -14.10 22.59 6.13
N LEU A 304 -14.86 23.67 6.30
CA LEU A 304 -16.32 23.61 6.25
C LEU A 304 -16.82 23.23 4.85
N ALA A 305 -16.18 23.76 3.80
CA ALA A 305 -16.50 23.40 2.42
C ALA A 305 -16.14 21.94 2.12
N TRP A 306 -14.95 21.46 2.51
CA TRP A 306 -14.56 20.07 2.35
C TRP A 306 -15.51 19.11 3.07
N PHE A 307 -15.94 19.46 4.29
CA PHE A 307 -16.96 18.72 5.02
C PHE A 307 -18.29 18.67 4.25
N ALA A 308 -18.79 19.83 3.81
CA ALA A 308 -20.09 19.95 3.16
C ALA A 308 -20.13 19.23 1.80
N VAL A 309 -19.12 19.42 0.96
CA VAL A 309 -19.01 18.78 -0.35
C VAL A 309 -18.81 17.27 -0.20
N GLY A 310 -17.94 16.83 0.71
CA GLY A 310 -17.74 15.41 1.01
C GLY A 310 -19.01 14.72 1.52
N ALA A 311 -19.76 15.40 2.40
CA ALA A 311 -21.05 14.92 2.87
C ALA A 311 -22.10 14.88 1.74
N LEU A 312 -22.14 15.90 0.87
CA LEU A 312 -23.06 15.94 -0.27
C LEU A 312 -22.82 14.80 -1.26
N ILE A 313 -21.57 14.56 -1.63
CA ILE A 313 -21.19 13.42 -2.50
C ILE A 313 -21.53 12.09 -1.81
N SER A 314 -21.25 11.96 -0.51
CA SER A 314 -21.61 10.76 0.26
C SER A 314 -23.12 10.52 0.31
N TRP A 315 -23.92 11.58 0.48
CA TRP A 315 -25.37 11.51 0.41
C TRP A 315 -25.85 11.05 -0.97
N MET A 316 -25.26 11.60 -2.04
CA MET A 316 -25.54 11.19 -3.42
C MET A 316 -25.23 9.70 -3.63
N TYR A 317 -24.07 9.20 -3.17
CA TYR A 317 -23.75 7.77 -3.21
C TYR A 317 -24.77 6.94 -2.46
N GLY A 318 -25.19 7.35 -1.26
CA GLY A 318 -26.20 6.65 -0.47
C GLY A 318 -27.57 6.60 -1.14
N ARG A 319 -27.94 7.63 -1.92
CA ARG A 319 -29.22 7.71 -2.63
C ARG A 319 -29.23 6.93 -3.94
N LEU A 320 -28.17 7.03 -4.74
CA LEU A 320 -28.11 6.47 -6.09
C LEU A 320 -27.43 5.10 -6.15
N GLY A 321 -26.68 4.73 -5.11
CA GLY A 321 -25.99 3.44 -4.96
C GLY A 321 -25.96 2.95 -3.51
N PRO A 322 -27.12 2.65 -2.89
CA PRO A 322 -27.20 2.20 -1.50
C PRO A 322 -26.40 0.93 -1.21
N GLU A 323 -26.03 0.13 -2.22
CA GLU A 323 -25.18 -1.05 -2.06
C GLU A 323 -23.72 -0.70 -1.71
N LEU A 324 -23.26 0.51 -2.03
CA LEU A 324 -21.87 0.95 -1.85
C LEU A 324 -21.43 1.01 -0.38
N HIS A 325 -22.33 1.22 0.57
CA HIS A 325 -21.98 1.20 2.00
C HIS A 325 -22.21 -0.14 2.69
N ARG A 326 -22.90 -1.08 2.03
CA ARG A 326 -23.12 -2.44 2.55
C ARG A 326 -21.83 -3.24 2.52
N ASN A 327 -21.13 -3.20 1.39
CA ASN A 327 -19.80 -3.78 1.27
C ASN A 327 -18.73 -2.73 1.62
N ARG A 328 -18.07 -2.90 2.76
CA ARG A 328 -17.05 -1.93 3.23
C ARG A 328 -15.63 -2.26 2.76
N SER A 329 -15.45 -3.16 1.79
CA SER A 329 -14.12 -3.59 1.36
C SER A 329 -13.28 -2.43 0.79
N PHE A 330 -13.90 -1.48 0.11
CA PHE A 330 -13.20 -0.31 -0.45
C PHE A 330 -12.79 0.73 0.60
N ALA A 331 -13.26 0.62 1.85
CA ALA A 331 -12.75 1.40 2.97
C ALA A 331 -11.24 1.20 3.21
N TRP A 332 -10.67 0.09 2.70
CA TRP A 332 -9.23 -0.12 2.71
C TRP A 332 -8.45 0.94 1.93
N ALA A 333 -9.00 1.52 0.86
CA ALA A 333 -8.34 2.62 0.16
C ALA A 333 -8.10 3.80 1.12
N TYR A 334 -9.12 4.23 1.88
CA TYR A 334 -8.97 5.27 2.90
C TYR A 334 -7.97 4.88 3.99
N ARG A 335 -8.00 3.63 4.46
CA ARG A 335 -7.07 3.15 5.50
C ARG A 335 -5.62 3.19 5.03
N LEU A 336 -5.37 2.86 3.77
CA LEU A 336 -4.03 2.97 3.19
C LEU A 336 -3.60 4.43 3.12
N GLU A 337 -4.47 5.34 2.68
CA GLU A 337 -4.20 6.79 2.73
C GLU A 337 -3.88 7.29 4.15
N ALA A 338 -4.65 6.84 5.15
CA ALA A 338 -4.44 7.18 6.55
C ALA A 338 -3.07 6.71 7.09
N LEU A 339 -2.49 5.65 6.54
CA LEU A 339 -1.16 5.18 6.91
C LEU A 339 -0.05 5.92 6.15
N PHE A 340 -0.23 6.16 4.86
CA PHE A 340 0.84 6.64 3.98
C PHE A 340 0.99 8.16 3.92
N ILE A 341 -0.10 8.94 4.00
CA ILE A 341 -0.01 10.41 3.94
C ILE A 341 0.77 10.98 5.11
N PRO A 342 0.52 10.59 6.37
CA PRO A 342 1.30 11.08 7.51
C PRO A 342 2.79 10.76 7.37
N VAL A 343 3.13 9.57 6.86
CA VAL A 343 4.51 9.18 6.60
C VAL A 343 5.12 10.06 5.51
N GLY A 344 4.40 10.33 4.42
CA GLY A 344 4.84 11.25 3.37
C GLY A 344 5.09 12.67 3.90
N LEU A 345 4.17 13.21 4.70
CA LEU A 345 4.32 14.51 5.35
C LEU A 345 5.58 14.55 6.24
N ALA A 346 5.81 13.51 7.05
CA ALA A 346 6.99 13.42 7.90
C ALA A 346 8.29 13.37 7.08
N LEU A 347 8.31 12.63 5.97
CA LEU A 347 9.46 12.55 5.06
C LEU A 347 9.78 13.89 4.39
N PHE A 348 8.78 14.74 4.15
CA PHE A 348 8.97 16.10 3.68
C PHE A 348 9.25 17.11 4.81
N GLY A 349 9.45 16.66 6.05
CA GLY A 349 9.76 17.50 7.20
C GLY A 349 8.55 18.23 7.81
N LEU A 350 7.33 17.95 7.35
CA LEU A 350 6.09 18.55 7.84
C LEU A 350 5.55 17.81 9.07
N TRP A 351 6.38 17.70 10.12
CA TRP A 351 6.08 16.90 11.31
C TRP A 351 4.77 17.27 12.04
N PRO A 352 4.41 18.56 12.24
CA PRO A 352 3.13 18.92 12.86
C PRO A 352 1.94 18.43 12.03
N ALA A 353 2.01 18.59 10.71
CA ALA A 353 0.97 18.11 9.81
C ALA A 353 0.88 16.58 9.79
N ALA A 354 2.03 15.90 9.76
CA ALA A 354 2.09 14.45 9.85
C ALA A 354 1.39 13.93 11.12
N LEU A 355 1.64 14.55 12.27
CA LEU A 355 1.04 14.17 13.54
C LEU A 355 -0.47 14.44 13.54
N VAL A 356 -0.90 15.65 13.20
CA VAL A 356 -2.32 16.05 13.25
C VAL A 356 -3.16 15.26 12.24
N CYS A 357 -2.73 15.20 10.97
CA CYS A 357 -3.39 14.41 9.93
C CYS A 357 -3.39 12.92 10.31
N GLY A 358 -2.24 12.40 10.78
CA GLY A 358 -2.11 11.01 11.18
C GLY A 358 -3.04 10.62 12.31
N LEU A 359 -3.13 11.43 13.38
CA LEU A 359 -4.05 11.20 14.48
C LEU A 359 -5.50 11.29 14.02
N ALA A 360 -5.87 12.34 13.28
CA ALA A 360 -7.24 12.55 12.80
C ALA A 360 -7.71 11.40 11.89
N MET A 361 -6.93 11.06 10.87
CA MET A 361 -7.28 10.01 9.93
C MET A 361 -7.30 8.62 10.60
N ASN A 362 -6.30 8.27 11.41
CA ASN A 362 -6.21 6.93 12.00
C ASN A 362 -7.21 6.72 13.14
N ALA A 363 -7.52 7.75 13.94
CA ALA A 363 -8.57 7.66 14.95
C ALA A 363 -9.94 7.33 14.31
N LEU A 364 -10.25 7.96 13.17
CA LEU A 364 -11.49 7.69 12.44
C LEU A 364 -11.45 6.36 11.67
N ALA A 365 -10.31 6.03 11.04
CA ALA A 365 -10.16 4.82 10.22
C ALA A 365 -10.14 3.51 11.02
N TRP A 366 -9.61 3.56 12.25
CA TRP A 366 -9.39 2.39 13.09
C TRP A 366 -10.18 2.42 14.41
N GLY A 367 -10.86 3.52 14.75
CA GLY A 367 -11.56 3.67 16.04
C GLY A 367 -12.61 2.59 16.31
N SER A 368 -13.21 1.98 15.28
CA SER A 368 -14.12 0.83 15.46
C SER A 368 -13.42 -0.46 15.90
N TYR A 369 -12.16 -0.68 15.49
CA TYR A 369 -11.35 -1.83 15.93
C TYR A 369 -10.84 -1.63 17.34
N LEU A 370 -10.38 -0.41 17.69
CA LEU A 370 -9.89 -0.08 19.02
C LEU A 370 -10.99 -0.23 20.08
N ARG A 371 -12.22 0.18 19.77
CA ARG A 371 -13.39 -0.04 20.65
C ARG A 371 -13.78 -1.50 20.82
N ARG A 372 -13.53 -2.36 19.82
CA ARG A 372 -13.79 -3.80 19.90
C ARG A 372 -12.68 -4.55 20.66
N ALA A 373 -11.43 -4.11 20.53
CA ALA A 373 -10.30 -4.69 21.24
C ALA A 373 -10.28 -4.34 22.74
N GLY A 374 -10.85 -3.18 23.12
CA GLY A 374 -10.98 -2.75 24.52
C GLY A 374 -12.29 -3.13 25.22
N GLY A 375 -13.22 -3.81 24.53
CA GLY A 375 -14.46 -4.30 25.13
C GLY A 375 -14.25 -5.67 25.79
N PRO A 376 -14.81 -5.95 26.98
CA PRO A 376 -14.73 -7.28 27.58
C PRO A 376 -15.31 -8.32 26.62
N GLY A 377 -14.56 -9.41 26.44
CA GLY A 377 -14.62 -10.34 25.31
C GLY A 377 -16.02 -10.73 24.85
N ARG A 378 -16.30 -10.46 23.57
CA ARG A 378 -17.13 -11.34 22.75
C ARG A 378 -16.23 -12.00 21.73
N VAL A 379 -15.80 -13.22 22.06
CA VAL A 379 -15.22 -14.16 21.10
C VAL A 379 -16.20 -14.26 19.93
N PRO A 380 -15.77 -14.06 18.67
CA PRO A 380 -16.64 -14.36 17.54
C PRO A 380 -16.85 -15.87 17.54
N MET A 381 -18.08 -16.31 17.77
CA MET A 381 -18.48 -17.66 17.40
C MET A 381 -18.27 -17.79 15.90
N THR A 382 -17.36 -18.68 15.52
CA THR A 382 -17.23 -19.19 14.16
C THR A 382 -18.56 -19.82 13.78
N GLU A 383 -19.32 -19.19 12.89
CA GLU A 383 -20.39 -19.87 12.15
C GLU A 383 -19.76 -20.57 10.94
N GLY A 384 -20.17 -21.82 10.75
CA GLY A 384 -19.55 -22.86 9.93
C GLY A 384 -19.64 -22.68 8.42
#